data_AF-A0A521U0N4-F1
#
_entry.id   AF-A0A521U0N4-F1
#
_cell.length_a   1.000
_cell.length_b   1.000
_cell.length_c   1.000
_cell.angle_alpha   90.00
_cell.angle_beta   90.00
_cell.angle_gamma   90.00
#
_symmetry.space_group_name_H-M   'P 1'
#
loop_
_entity.id
_entity.type
_entity.pdbx_description
1 polymer ?
#
loop_
_entity_poly.entity_id
_entity_poly.type
_entity_poly.pdbx_seq_one_letter_code
_entity_poly.pdbx_strand_id
1 'polypeptide(L)'
;MRLAFCTARPSTTTVPSRSPRVSEEHCDVRFPPADQRPLRRPGPTDAAADRPRRRHGASDRHRRGGRVWRRHGAGGRDRADRARDRDCGRGTYHHANPGSRRGLFADGQRIGLLQLSERTITMTERKLGIGIIGAGGIANGAHLPNYARNPRARLVAVADINPEAARATAERWGIPNHYADYTELLANPEVEAVSVTTWAGAHADPVIAAAAAGKHIICEKPIATQLEDADAMVAAAARAGVKFTMGYQPRFSLLWNTVKRLLDEGAIGDVQALNISSTAPSAHRTPWFLRKAQAGGGVLMDWGIYTAFMINWFMGPVERVYGTYRRFRKDSYAGGELVPDADVEDTVAATLQFKSGAVGTWYSTWAATARHGYTSIDGSLGSIQMRGGASEGPSLFTTRFDEPEHLRGWRQLPLTELQNSEQHYRKLDHLIKAVLDDQPLVMTGADGRDALELVLSIYRSAETAQPVKLPMVRELAGVGR
;
A
#
# COMPACT_ATOMS: atom_id res chain seq x y z
N MET A 1 43.19 25.79 35.23
CA MET A 1 44.63 26.11 35.09
C MET A 1 45.44 25.04 35.80
N ARG A 2 46.28 24.28 35.06
CA ARG A 2 47.27 23.28 35.54
C ARG A 2 46.69 22.01 36.21
N LEU A 3 46.74 20.84 35.56
CA LEU A 3 47.84 19.82 35.46
C LEU A 3 47.76 18.80 36.63
N ALA A 4 47.78 17.47 36.55
CA ALA A 4 48.08 16.43 35.53
C ALA A 4 49.31 15.55 35.91
N PHE A 5 49.09 14.22 36.06
CA PHE A 5 50.10 13.13 36.12
C PHE A 5 51.09 13.15 37.34
N CYS A 6 51.83 12.10 37.74
CA CYS A 6 52.16 10.82 37.09
C CYS A 6 52.47 9.65 38.07
N THR A 7 52.27 8.41 37.60
CA THR A 7 52.97 7.11 37.85
C THR A 7 53.90 6.85 39.06
N ALA A 8 53.78 5.66 39.69
CA ALA A 8 54.85 4.62 39.74
C ALA A 8 54.43 3.27 40.40
N ARG A 9 54.86 2.15 39.79
CA ARG A 9 55.05 0.76 40.32
C ARG A 9 56.42 0.31 39.77
N PRO A 10 57.24 -0.56 40.42
CA PRO A 10 57.01 -2.02 40.33
C PRO A 10 57.62 -2.92 41.45
N SER A 11 57.46 -4.26 41.27
CA SER A 11 58.32 -5.39 41.75
C SER A 11 58.35 -5.73 43.26
N THR A 12 58.40 -7.00 43.73
CA THR A 12 58.36 -8.36 43.11
C THR A 12 58.09 -9.46 44.16
N THR A 13 57.74 -10.70 43.70
CA THR A 13 57.87 -12.03 44.38
C THR A 13 56.99 -12.29 45.63
N THR A 14 56.47 -13.51 45.93
CA THR A 14 56.71 -14.89 45.41
C THR A 14 55.44 -15.79 45.51
N VAL A 15 55.41 -16.93 44.81
CA VAL A 15 54.35 -17.98 44.83
C VAL A 15 54.92 -19.31 45.38
N PRO A 16 54.15 -20.11 46.14
CA PRO A 16 53.81 -21.49 45.73
C PRO A 16 52.33 -21.85 46.05
N SER A 17 51.49 -22.25 45.09
CA SER A 17 51.35 -23.57 44.44
C SER A 17 50.66 -24.68 45.27
N ARG A 18 49.39 -24.97 44.92
CA ARG A 18 48.82 -26.33 44.75
C ARG A 18 47.37 -26.24 44.23
N SER A 19 46.96 -27.23 43.44
CA SER A 19 45.68 -27.30 42.74
C SER A 19 44.90 -28.58 43.10
N PRO A 20 43.59 -28.61 42.82
CA PRO A 20 42.90 -29.82 42.40
C PRO A 20 42.46 -29.71 40.94
N ARG A 21 42.52 -30.84 40.20
CA ARG A 21 42.02 -30.95 38.82
C ARG A 21 40.56 -31.41 38.85
N VAL A 22 39.73 -30.85 37.97
CA VAL A 22 38.55 -31.53 37.40
C VAL A 22 38.60 -31.30 35.89
N SER A 23 38.24 -32.32 35.12
CA SER A 23 38.47 -32.44 33.67
C SER A 23 37.43 -31.73 32.82
N GLU A 24 37.88 -31.05 31.76
CA GLU A 24 37.02 -30.63 30.64
C GLU A 24 36.75 -31.83 29.72
N GLU A 25 35.50 -32.31 29.67
CA GLU A 25 35.07 -33.24 28.63
C GLU A 25 34.81 -32.49 27.32
N HIS A 26 35.71 -32.64 26.36
CA HIS A 26 35.47 -32.24 24.98
C HIS A 26 34.51 -33.24 24.32
N CYS A 27 33.30 -32.79 23.98
CA CYS A 27 32.31 -33.61 23.28
C CYS A 27 32.62 -33.67 21.77
N ASP A 28 33.56 -34.55 21.42
CA ASP A 28 34.06 -34.81 20.07
C ASP A 28 33.01 -35.60 19.25
N VAL A 29 32.01 -34.92 18.66
CA VAL A 29 30.96 -35.57 17.85
C VAL A 29 31.54 -36.01 16.49
N ARG A 30 32.08 -37.22 16.46
CA ARG A 30 32.56 -37.87 15.23
C ARG A 30 31.39 -38.46 14.44
N PHE A 31 31.14 -37.92 13.26
CA PHE A 31 30.26 -38.56 12.27
C PHE A 31 30.92 -39.82 11.70
N PRO A 32 30.20 -40.95 11.56
CA PRO A 32 30.72 -42.11 10.83
C PRO A 32 30.86 -41.80 9.32
N PRO A 33 31.82 -42.41 8.62
CA PRO A 33 32.00 -42.19 7.19
C PRO A 33 30.81 -42.71 6.38
N ALA A 34 30.42 -41.96 5.34
CA ALA A 34 29.32 -42.32 4.47
C ALA A 34 29.65 -43.55 3.60
N ASP A 35 28.85 -44.62 3.72
CA ASP A 35 28.96 -45.85 2.92
C ASP A 35 28.60 -45.55 1.45
N GLN A 36 29.61 -45.42 0.57
CA GLN A 36 29.41 -45.11 -0.84
C GLN A 36 28.89 -46.33 -1.61
N ARG A 37 27.56 -46.49 -1.69
CA ARG A 37 26.92 -47.44 -2.62
C ARG A 37 26.43 -46.71 -3.88
N PRO A 38 26.85 -47.12 -5.08
CA PRO A 38 26.41 -46.46 -6.31
C PRO A 38 24.94 -46.76 -6.61
N LEU A 39 24.16 -45.70 -6.87
CA LEU A 39 22.79 -45.80 -7.37
C LEU A 39 22.78 -46.51 -8.73
N ARG A 40 22.18 -47.70 -8.80
CA ARG A 40 21.94 -48.40 -10.06
C ARG A 40 20.96 -47.61 -10.93
N ARG A 41 21.36 -47.31 -12.17
CA ARG A 41 20.46 -46.84 -13.22
C ARG A 41 19.53 -48.00 -13.65
N PRO A 42 18.22 -47.76 -13.90
CA PRO A 42 17.41 -48.70 -14.66
C PRO A 42 17.93 -48.79 -16.10
N GLY A 43 18.16 -50.01 -16.59
CA GLY A 43 18.43 -50.26 -18.00
C GLY A 43 17.13 -50.35 -18.81
N PRO A 44 17.19 -50.25 -20.15
CA PRO A 44 16.00 -50.36 -21.01
C PRO A 44 15.55 -51.82 -21.17
N THR A 45 14.24 -52.02 -21.32
CA THR A 45 13.64 -53.31 -21.72
C THR A 45 13.17 -53.23 -23.16
N ASP A 46 13.76 -54.03 -24.05
CA ASP A 46 13.39 -54.15 -25.46
C ASP A 46 12.47 -55.37 -25.73
N ALA A 47 11.38 -55.13 -26.46
CA ALA A 47 10.66 -56.05 -27.37
C ALA A 47 9.60 -55.21 -28.12
N ALA A 48 9.74 -54.83 -29.40
CA ALA A 48 9.63 -55.65 -30.62
C ALA A 48 8.26 -56.38 -30.73
N ALA A 49 7.45 -56.27 -31.80
CA ALA A 49 7.53 -55.58 -33.10
C ALA A 49 6.12 -54.96 -33.44
N ASP A 50 5.84 -54.20 -34.50
CA ASP A 50 6.06 -54.48 -35.92
C ASP A 50 6.02 -53.21 -36.82
N ARG A 51 6.27 -53.36 -38.13
CA ARG A 51 6.53 -52.33 -39.15
C ARG A 51 5.53 -52.48 -40.33
N PRO A 52 5.32 -51.49 -41.23
CA PRO A 52 6.37 -51.14 -42.19
C PRO A 52 6.47 -49.67 -42.69
N ARG A 53 7.59 -49.46 -43.37
CA ARG A 53 8.14 -48.20 -43.93
C ARG A 53 7.34 -47.66 -45.14
N ARG A 54 7.46 -46.34 -45.37
CA ARG A 54 7.80 -45.80 -46.71
C ARG A 54 8.90 -44.72 -46.62
N ARG A 55 9.67 -44.57 -47.69
CA ARG A 55 10.79 -43.63 -47.89
C ARG A 55 10.45 -42.64 -49.01
N HIS A 56 11.37 -41.68 -49.21
CA HIS A 56 11.52 -40.66 -50.28
C HIS A 56 11.18 -39.23 -49.80
N GLY A 57 11.98 -38.20 -50.10
CA GLY A 57 13.25 -38.15 -50.84
C GLY A 57 14.07 -36.91 -50.43
N ALA A 58 15.28 -36.75 -50.98
CA ALA A 58 16.24 -35.71 -50.55
C ALA A 58 16.58 -34.70 -51.66
N SER A 59 16.79 -33.45 -51.25
CA SER A 59 17.74 -32.47 -51.81
C SER A 59 17.88 -31.36 -50.75
N ASP A 60 19.04 -30.98 -50.19
CA ASP A 60 20.41 -30.80 -50.71
C ASP A 60 20.54 -29.57 -51.62
N ARG A 61 20.90 -28.40 -51.05
CA ARG A 61 22.25 -27.77 -51.18
C ARG A 61 22.33 -26.29 -50.73
N HIS A 62 23.37 -26.01 -49.92
CA HIS A 62 24.31 -24.87 -50.02
C HIS A 62 23.79 -23.41 -49.83
N ARG A 63 24.59 -22.40 -49.42
CA ARG A 63 25.87 -22.32 -48.66
C ARG A 63 26.09 -20.84 -48.23
N ARG A 64 26.65 -20.64 -47.03
CA ARG A 64 27.60 -19.56 -46.61
C ARG A 64 27.17 -18.08 -46.55
N GLY A 65 27.62 -17.42 -45.46
CA GLY A 65 27.90 -15.98 -45.36
C GLY A 65 26.86 -15.17 -44.55
N GLY A 66 27.16 -14.33 -43.56
CA GLY A 66 28.44 -14.07 -42.86
C GLY A 66 28.81 -12.58 -42.72
N ARG A 67 28.60 -12.02 -41.50
CA ARG A 67 29.04 -10.68 -40.98
C ARG A 67 28.33 -9.42 -41.57
N VAL A 68 27.59 -8.58 -40.81
CA VAL A 68 27.90 -7.71 -39.63
C VAL A 68 28.30 -6.25 -39.99
N TRP A 69 27.67 -5.24 -39.32
CA TRP A 69 27.87 -3.76 -39.32
C TRP A 69 27.58 -3.01 -40.66
N ARG A 70 26.89 -1.85 -40.75
CA ARG A 70 26.99 -0.59 -39.96
C ARG A 70 25.82 0.41 -40.23
N ARG A 71 25.75 1.50 -39.45
CA ARG A 71 24.86 2.69 -39.62
C ARG A 71 25.19 3.51 -40.88
N HIS A 72 24.23 4.30 -41.38
CA HIS A 72 24.41 5.70 -41.81
C HIS A 72 23.10 6.51 -41.68
N GLY A 73 23.17 7.84 -41.72
CA GLY A 73 22.04 8.77 -41.66
C GLY A 73 22.32 10.06 -42.45
N ALA A 74 21.55 11.12 -42.17
CA ALA A 74 21.39 12.36 -42.98
C ALA A 74 20.61 12.13 -44.28
N GLY A 75 19.87 13.11 -44.83
CA GLY A 75 19.56 14.47 -44.39
C GLY A 75 18.99 15.28 -45.56
N GLY A 76 18.26 16.38 -45.31
CA GLY A 76 17.79 17.27 -46.39
C GLY A 76 16.52 18.05 -46.05
N ARG A 77 16.61 19.38 -46.10
CA ARG A 77 15.48 20.31 -46.20
C ARG A 77 15.48 20.84 -47.63
N ASP A 78 14.32 21.24 -48.18
CA ASP A 78 14.25 22.54 -48.87
C ASP A 78 12.81 23.04 -49.12
N ARG A 79 12.71 24.29 -49.62
CA ARG A 79 11.57 25.20 -49.50
C ARG A 79 10.81 25.51 -50.81
N ALA A 80 9.53 25.85 -50.63
CA ALA A 80 8.78 26.98 -51.21
C ALA A 80 8.18 26.97 -52.64
N ASP A 81 7.06 27.71 -52.71
CA ASP A 81 6.35 28.39 -53.82
C ASP A 81 5.75 27.54 -54.96
N ARG A 82 4.48 27.71 -55.37
CA ARG A 82 3.79 28.97 -55.75
C ARG A 82 2.25 28.90 -55.65
N ALA A 83 1.61 30.07 -55.60
CA ALA A 83 0.15 30.27 -55.60
C ALA A 83 -0.49 30.37 -57.00
N ARG A 84 -1.84 30.31 -57.07
CA ARG A 84 -2.69 31.18 -57.92
C ARG A 84 -4.19 31.07 -57.62
N ASP A 85 -4.89 32.17 -57.85
CA ASP A 85 -6.31 32.42 -57.56
C ASP A 85 -7.30 31.69 -58.49
N ARG A 86 -8.57 31.62 -58.05
CA ARG A 86 -9.64 32.41 -58.71
C ARG A 86 -10.92 32.53 -57.86
N ASP A 87 -11.43 33.76 -57.84
CA ASP A 87 -12.69 34.21 -57.25
C ASP A 87 -13.82 34.23 -58.31
N CYS A 88 -15.09 34.13 -57.89
CA CYS A 88 -16.30 34.46 -58.66
C CYS A 88 -17.55 34.32 -57.74
N GLY A 89 -18.38 35.37 -57.65
CA GLY A 89 -19.65 35.33 -56.88
C GLY A 89 -20.79 36.17 -57.48
N ARG A 90 -21.90 36.30 -56.71
CA ARG A 90 -23.20 36.94 -57.02
C ARG A 90 -24.15 36.08 -57.90
N GLY A 91 -25.49 36.17 -57.81
CA GLY A 91 -26.34 37.10 -57.04
C GLY A 91 -27.82 36.63 -56.90
N THR A 92 -28.71 37.53 -56.48
CA THR A 92 -30.05 37.28 -55.87
C THR A 92 -31.26 37.65 -56.74
N TYR A 93 -32.49 37.10 -56.48
CA TYR A 93 -33.71 37.84 -56.04
C TYR A 93 -35.14 37.22 -56.33
N HIS A 94 -35.97 37.23 -55.26
CA HIS A 94 -37.41 37.64 -55.13
C HIS A 94 -38.70 36.86 -55.61
N HIS A 95 -39.78 37.18 -54.84
CA HIS A 95 -41.26 36.98 -55.00
C HIS A 95 -41.88 35.59 -54.67
N ALA A 96 -43.09 35.43 -54.08
CA ALA A 96 -44.04 36.34 -53.38
C ALA A 96 -45.08 35.53 -52.50
N ASN A 97 -46.08 36.21 -51.90
CA ASN A 97 -47.09 35.74 -50.90
C ASN A 97 -48.53 36.26 -51.34
N PRO A 98 -49.69 36.18 -50.61
CA PRO A 98 -50.03 35.66 -49.26
C PRO A 98 -51.41 34.91 -49.09
N GLY A 99 -51.74 34.46 -47.85
CA GLY A 99 -53.14 34.29 -47.34
C GLY A 99 -53.41 32.99 -46.56
N SER A 100 -54.26 32.93 -45.51
CA SER A 100 -55.15 33.89 -44.81
C SER A 100 -55.43 33.34 -43.37
N ARG A 101 -56.20 33.88 -42.41
CA ARG A 101 -57.29 34.89 -42.33
C ARG A 101 -57.09 35.86 -41.12
N ARG A 102 -58.14 36.18 -40.35
CA ARG A 102 -58.20 37.02 -39.11
C ARG A 102 -59.41 36.63 -38.23
N GLY A 103 -59.39 37.03 -36.95
CA GLY A 103 -60.54 37.06 -36.02
C GLY A 103 -60.13 36.72 -34.57
N LEU A 104 -59.62 37.66 -33.76
CA LEU A 104 -60.39 38.56 -32.86
C LEU A 104 -61.39 37.85 -31.93
N PHE A 105 -61.05 37.77 -30.63
CA PHE A 105 -61.82 38.34 -29.52
C PHE A 105 -60.87 38.55 -28.32
N ALA A 106 -61.20 39.49 -27.43
CA ALA A 106 -60.41 39.84 -26.27
C ALA A 106 -61.04 39.25 -25.00
N ASP A 107 -60.21 38.91 -24.01
CA ASP A 107 -60.44 39.44 -22.67
C ASP A 107 -59.17 39.41 -21.82
N GLY A 108 -59.12 40.26 -20.80
CA GLY A 108 -57.87 40.63 -20.14
C GLY A 108 -57.43 39.75 -18.97
N GLN A 109 -56.11 39.71 -18.72
CA GLN A 109 -55.56 39.89 -17.38
C GLN A 109 -54.11 40.36 -17.46
N ARG A 110 -53.82 41.53 -16.85
CA ARG A 110 -52.45 41.99 -16.62
C ARG A 110 -51.89 41.23 -15.42
N ILE A 111 -51.08 40.22 -15.66
CA ILE A 111 -50.18 39.68 -14.64
C ILE A 111 -48.84 40.39 -14.80
N GLY A 112 -48.43 41.15 -13.79
CA GLY A 112 -47.16 41.86 -13.80
C GLY A 112 -46.01 40.87 -13.77
N LEU A 113 -45.26 40.77 -14.87
CA LEU A 113 -44.03 39.98 -14.91
C LEU A 113 -42.95 40.72 -14.11
N LEU A 114 -42.89 40.44 -12.81
CA LEU A 114 -41.76 40.81 -11.97
C LEU A 114 -40.50 40.25 -12.63
N GLN A 115 -39.57 41.12 -13.02
CA GLN A 115 -38.23 40.72 -13.43
C GLN A 115 -37.50 40.13 -12.23
N LEU A 116 -37.69 38.83 -12.00
CA LEU A 116 -36.76 38.03 -11.22
C LEU A 116 -35.44 38.02 -12.00
N SER A 117 -34.54 38.93 -11.63
CA SER A 117 -33.17 38.88 -12.13
C SER A 117 -32.60 37.51 -11.79
N GLU A 118 -32.16 36.76 -12.80
CA GLU A 118 -31.39 35.54 -12.63
C GLU A 118 -30.03 35.88 -12.01
N ARG A 119 -30.02 36.16 -10.71
CA ARG A 119 -28.84 35.99 -9.89
C ARG A 119 -28.59 34.48 -9.85
N THR A 120 -27.84 34.00 -10.84
CA THR A 120 -27.12 32.74 -10.71
C THR A 120 -26.26 32.88 -9.46
N ILE A 121 -26.76 32.36 -8.34
CA ILE A 121 -25.96 32.18 -7.15
C ILE A 121 -24.99 31.07 -7.53
N THR A 122 -23.80 31.46 -7.98
CA THR A 122 -22.63 30.60 -8.00
C THR A 122 -22.32 30.28 -6.55
N MET A 123 -23.02 29.28 -6.02
CA MET A 123 -22.67 28.59 -4.79
C MET A 123 -21.27 28.02 -5.02
N THR A 124 -20.26 28.77 -4.62
CA THR A 124 -18.88 28.29 -4.58
C THR A 124 -18.87 27.12 -3.62
N GLU A 125 -18.76 25.90 -4.15
CA GLU A 125 -18.74 24.69 -3.34
C GLU A 125 -17.73 24.86 -2.21
N ARG A 126 -18.19 24.72 -0.96
CA ARG A 126 -17.34 24.88 0.22
C ARG A 126 -16.14 23.95 0.08
N LYS A 127 -14.94 24.52 0.19
CA LYS A 127 -13.68 23.79 0.16
C LYS A 127 -13.15 23.60 1.57
N LEU A 128 -12.77 22.38 1.90
CA LEU A 128 -12.13 22.05 3.17
C LEU A 128 -10.68 22.54 3.17
N GLY A 129 -10.29 23.31 4.19
CA GLY A 129 -8.92 23.75 4.41
C GLY A 129 -8.02 22.61 4.91
N ILE A 130 -7.00 22.27 4.13
CA ILE A 130 -6.09 21.14 4.36
C ILE A 130 -4.71 21.64 4.79
N GLY A 131 -4.24 21.18 5.94
CA GLY A 131 -2.84 21.21 6.35
C GLY A 131 -2.12 19.89 6.06
N ILE A 132 -0.84 19.94 5.72
CA ILE A 132 0.02 18.75 5.54
C ILE A 132 1.09 18.74 6.64
N ILE A 133 1.23 17.63 7.35
CA ILE A 133 2.27 17.42 8.36
C ILE A 133 3.23 16.34 7.84
N GLY A 134 4.48 16.71 7.59
CA GLY A 134 5.48 15.94 6.86
C GLY A 134 5.47 16.28 5.36
N ALA A 135 6.56 16.86 4.86
CA ALA A 135 6.78 17.23 3.45
C ALA A 135 7.37 16.07 2.61
N GLY A 136 7.28 14.84 3.11
CA GLY A 136 7.96 13.66 2.56
C GLY A 136 7.43 13.15 1.21
N GLY A 137 7.99 12.02 0.77
CA GLY A 137 7.68 11.43 -0.55
C GLY A 137 6.22 11.07 -0.77
N ILE A 138 5.48 10.63 0.27
CA ILE A 138 4.05 10.32 0.16
C ILE A 138 3.20 11.60 0.06
N ALA A 139 3.58 12.67 0.78
CA ALA A 139 2.94 13.97 0.68
C ALA A 139 3.07 14.54 -0.73
N ASN A 140 4.31 14.66 -1.21
CA ASN A 140 4.65 15.21 -2.52
C ASN A 140 4.29 14.32 -3.72
N GLY A 141 4.21 13.00 -3.53
CA GLY A 141 3.95 12.02 -4.58
C GLY A 141 2.48 11.56 -4.70
N ALA A 142 1.69 11.67 -3.63
CA ALA A 142 0.32 11.17 -3.61
C ALA A 142 -0.72 12.10 -2.96
N HIS A 143 -0.41 12.79 -1.86
CA HIS A 143 -1.41 13.63 -1.19
C HIS A 143 -1.62 14.96 -1.91
N LEU A 144 -0.56 15.76 -2.04
CA LEU A 144 -0.59 17.08 -2.66
C LEU A 144 -1.11 17.06 -4.12
N PRO A 145 -0.70 16.12 -5.01
CA PRO A 145 -1.28 16.01 -6.34
C PRO A 145 -2.79 15.73 -6.34
N ASN A 146 -3.29 14.95 -5.37
CA ASN A 146 -4.70 14.58 -5.31
C ASN A 146 -5.57 15.62 -4.63
N TYR A 147 -5.05 16.34 -3.63
CA TYR A 147 -5.70 17.53 -3.07
C TYR A 147 -5.76 18.67 -4.10
N ALA A 148 -4.68 18.92 -4.85
CA ALA A 148 -4.65 19.97 -5.87
C ALA A 148 -5.68 19.78 -7.00
N ARG A 149 -6.04 18.52 -7.32
CA ARG A 149 -7.10 18.20 -8.30
C ARG A 149 -8.50 18.00 -7.69
N ASN A 150 -8.66 18.03 -6.36
CA ASN A 150 -9.98 17.89 -5.74
C ASN A 150 -10.67 19.28 -5.66
N PRO A 151 -11.83 19.46 -6.29
CA PRO A 151 -12.50 20.78 -6.33
C PRO A 151 -12.91 21.29 -4.95
N ARG A 152 -13.12 20.38 -3.98
CA ARG A 152 -13.58 20.64 -2.62
C ARG A 152 -12.44 20.64 -1.59
N ALA A 153 -11.18 20.64 -2.03
CA ALA A 153 -10.01 20.84 -1.17
C ALA A 153 -9.38 22.22 -1.39
N ARG A 154 -8.77 22.77 -0.34
CA ARG A 154 -7.91 23.96 -0.39
C ARG A 154 -6.65 23.68 0.42
N LEU A 155 -5.49 23.74 -0.21
CA LEU A 155 -4.21 23.62 0.49
C LEU A 155 -3.93 24.93 1.24
N VAL A 156 -3.76 24.85 2.55
CA VAL A 156 -3.63 26.02 3.45
C VAL A 156 -2.22 26.13 4.02
N ALA A 157 -1.65 24.99 4.46
CA ALA A 157 -0.39 24.97 5.17
C ALA A 157 0.38 23.66 4.96
N VAL A 158 1.71 23.71 5.08
CA VAL A 158 2.58 22.53 5.22
C VAL A 158 3.56 22.74 6.38
N ALA A 159 3.78 21.70 7.18
CA ALA A 159 4.78 21.69 8.24
C ALA A 159 5.73 20.51 8.08
N ASP A 160 7.03 20.74 8.28
CA ASP A 160 8.05 19.69 8.35
C ASP A 160 9.19 20.15 9.25
N ILE A 161 9.75 19.22 10.04
CA ILE A 161 10.90 19.48 10.92
C ILE A 161 12.16 19.92 10.16
N ASN A 162 12.21 19.70 8.85
CA ASN A 162 13.13 20.34 7.92
C ASN A 162 12.44 21.55 7.26
N PRO A 163 12.77 22.79 7.67
CA PRO A 163 12.15 24.00 7.13
C PRO A 163 12.35 24.18 5.62
N GLU A 164 13.46 23.67 5.07
CA GLU A 164 13.72 23.71 3.62
C GLU A 164 12.76 22.79 2.86
N ALA A 165 12.45 21.61 3.40
CA ALA A 165 11.49 20.68 2.80
C ALA A 165 10.06 21.25 2.84
N ALA A 166 9.68 21.90 3.94
CA ALA A 166 8.40 22.61 4.07
C ALA A 166 8.31 23.76 3.05
N ARG A 167 9.32 24.64 2.99
CA ARG A 167 9.39 25.77 2.05
C ARG A 167 9.33 25.31 0.59
N ALA A 168 10.18 24.36 0.19
CA ALA A 168 10.23 23.87 -1.19
C ALA A 168 8.91 23.19 -1.60
N THR A 169 8.23 22.53 -0.66
CA THR A 169 6.89 21.94 -0.91
C THR A 169 5.82 23.02 -1.05
N ALA A 170 5.86 24.07 -0.23
CA ALA A 170 4.94 25.20 -0.33
C ALA A 170 5.09 25.95 -1.67
N GLU A 171 6.33 26.27 -2.06
CA GLU A 171 6.66 26.90 -3.34
C GLU A 171 6.18 26.05 -4.52
N ARG A 172 6.44 24.73 -4.51
CA ARG A 172 6.05 23.80 -5.58
C ARG A 172 4.54 23.69 -5.78
N TRP A 173 3.75 23.76 -4.70
CA TRP A 173 2.31 23.50 -4.73
C TRP A 173 1.45 24.74 -4.52
N GLY A 174 2.05 25.93 -4.41
CA GLY A 174 1.34 27.20 -4.19
C GLY A 174 0.66 27.27 -2.82
N ILE A 175 1.21 26.61 -1.80
CA ILE A 175 0.67 26.61 -0.44
C ILE A 175 1.06 27.92 0.24
N PRO A 176 0.12 28.73 0.76
CA PRO A 176 0.44 30.08 1.24
C PRO A 176 1.26 30.10 2.54
N ASN A 177 1.15 29.07 3.38
CA ASN A 177 1.84 29.00 4.66
C ASN A 177 2.76 27.77 4.74
N HIS A 178 3.95 27.95 5.33
CA HIS A 178 4.83 26.84 5.72
C HIS A 178 5.43 27.08 7.09
N TYR A 179 5.59 26.00 7.87
CA TYR A 179 6.02 26.06 9.27
C TYR A 179 7.10 25.01 9.55
N ALA A 180 7.96 25.30 10.53
CA ALA A 180 8.94 24.33 11.04
C ALA A 180 8.33 23.44 12.14
N ASP A 181 7.32 23.95 12.86
CA ASP A 181 6.53 23.21 13.83
C ASP A 181 5.09 22.99 13.30
N TYR A 182 4.56 21.79 13.48
CA TYR A 182 3.16 21.50 13.16
C TYR A 182 2.19 22.16 14.15
N THR A 183 2.61 22.54 15.36
CA THR A 183 1.72 23.24 16.31
C THR A 183 1.28 24.61 15.79
N GLU A 184 2.17 25.33 15.09
CA GLU A 184 1.85 26.59 14.40
C GLU A 184 0.82 26.37 13.26
N LEU A 185 0.98 25.29 12.50
CA LEU A 185 0.02 24.86 11.47
C LEU A 185 -1.35 24.56 12.08
N LEU A 186 -1.40 23.90 13.25
CA LEU A 186 -2.63 23.57 13.94
C LEU A 186 -3.32 24.80 14.54
N ALA A 187 -2.55 25.82 14.95
CA ALA A 187 -3.08 27.10 15.42
C ALA A 187 -3.76 27.92 14.31
N ASN A 188 -3.47 27.64 13.03
CA ASN A 188 -4.08 28.34 11.91
C ASN A 188 -5.60 28.02 11.82
N PRO A 189 -6.51 29.02 11.89
CA PRO A 189 -7.95 28.80 11.85
C PRO A 189 -8.46 28.39 10.46
N GLU A 190 -7.68 28.60 9.40
CA GLU A 190 -8.02 28.17 8.05
C GLU A 190 -7.80 26.68 7.81
N VAL A 191 -7.00 26.01 8.65
CA VAL A 191 -6.82 24.56 8.61
C VAL A 191 -8.01 23.91 9.32
N GLU A 192 -8.83 23.17 8.58
CA GLU A 192 -9.99 22.42 9.11
C GLU A 192 -9.66 20.92 9.26
N ALA A 193 -8.77 20.41 8.40
CA ALA A 193 -8.29 19.03 8.44
C ALA A 193 -6.78 18.94 8.18
N VAL A 194 -6.13 17.92 8.73
CA VAL A 194 -4.72 17.62 8.48
C VAL A 194 -4.53 16.26 7.83
N SER A 195 -3.51 16.17 6.97
CA SER A 195 -2.92 14.92 6.53
C SER A 195 -1.57 14.70 7.23
N VAL A 196 -1.48 13.67 8.05
CA VAL A 196 -0.26 13.26 8.75
C VAL A 196 0.48 12.24 7.89
N THR A 197 1.65 12.65 7.43
CA THR A 197 2.48 11.96 6.42
C THR A 197 3.96 11.90 6.81
N THR A 198 4.22 11.96 8.13
CA THR A 198 5.53 11.71 8.76
C THR A 198 5.91 10.21 8.67
N TRP A 199 7.01 9.79 9.29
CA TRP A 199 7.31 8.36 9.42
C TRP A 199 6.46 7.73 10.53
N ALA A 200 6.29 6.40 10.49
CA ALA A 200 5.39 5.64 11.36
C ALA A 200 5.55 5.94 12.87
N GLY A 201 6.80 6.05 13.33
CA GLY A 201 7.12 6.38 14.73
C GLY A 201 6.85 7.83 15.15
N ALA A 202 6.41 8.71 14.25
CA ALA A 202 6.09 10.11 14.50
C ALA A 202 4.66 10.49 14.06
N HIS A 203 3.75 9.50 14.01
CA HIS A 203 2.33 9.74 13.73
C HIS A 203 1.54 10.18 14.99
N ALA A 204 1.89 9.68 16.18
CA ALA A 204 1.08 9.82 17.38
C ALA A 204 0.90 11.27 17.83
N ASP A 205 2.00 11.98 18.09
CA ASP A 205 2.01 13.35 18.58
C ASP A 205 1.23 14.33 17.68
N PRO A 206 1.45 14.40 16.34
CA PRO A 206 0.69 15.31 15.48
C PRO A 206 -0.78 14.92 15.36
N VAL A 207 -1.15 13.63 15.44
CA VAL A 207 -2.57 13.21 15.44
C VAL A 207 -3.27 13.60 16.74
N ILE A 208 -2.63 13.37 17.89
CA ILE A 208 -3.19 13.73 19.21
C ILE A 208 -3.32 15.25 19.33
N ALA A 209 -2.31 16.00 18.89
CA ALA A 209 -2.34 17.47 18.86
C ALA A 209 -3.41 18.01 17.89
N ALA A 210 -3.56 17.40 16.69
CA ALA A 210 -4.58 17.79 15.74
C ALA A 210 -6.00 17.57 16.28
N ALA A 211 -6.23 16.45 16.97
CA ALA A 211 -7.50 16.18 17.64
C ALA A 211 -7.77 17.20 18.76
N ALA A 212 -6.77 17.52 19.59
CA ALA A 212 -6.88 18.54 20.64
C ALA A 212 -7.17 19.95 20.07
N ALA A 213 -6.65 20.26 18.88
CA ALA A 213 -6.93 21.50 18.14
C ALA A 213 -8.24 21.45 17.32
N GLY A 214 -9.08 20.42 17.49
CA GLY A 214 -10.37 20.27 16.82
C GLY A 214 -10.30 20.02 15.31
N LYS A 215 -9.13 19.59 14.79
CA LYS A 215 -8.92 19.35 13.35
C LYS A 215 -9.31 17.92 12.98
N HIS A 216 -9.90 17.75 11.80
CA HIS A 216 -10.14 16.42 11.23
C HIS A 216 -8.84 15.81 10.70
N ILE A 217 -8.75 14.47 10.63
CA ILE A 217 -7.47 13.79 10.49
C ILE A 217 -7.55 12.67 9.45
N ILE A 218 -6.59 12.66 8.52
CA ILE A 218 -6.12 11.43 7.89
C ILE A 218 -4.66 11.19 8.28
N CYS A 219 -4.35 9.99 8.77
CA CYS A 219 -2.97 9.58 9.08
C CYS A 219 -2.52 8.48 8.11
N GLU A 220 -1.31 8.56 7.59
CA GLU A 220 -0.73 7.46 6.82
C GLU A 220 -0.55 6.17 7.65
N LYS A 221 -0.36 5.05 6.95
CA LYS A 221 -0.21 3.73 7.56
C LYS A 221 1.26 3.38 7.87
N PRO A 222 1.56 2.58 8.90
CA PRO A 222 0.67 2.08 9.97
C PRO A 222 0.24 3.22 10.90
N ILE A 223 -0.81 3.05 11.71
CA ILE A 223 -1.31 4.10 12.61
C ILE A 223 -0.21 4.60 13.57
N ALA A 224 0.53 3.68 14.18
CA ALA A 224 1.68 3.95 15.04
C ALA A 224 2.63 2.74 14.99
N THR A 225 3.68 2.74 15.81
CA THR A 225 4.56 1.58 15.99
C THR A 225 4.24 0.75 17.25
N GLN A 226 3.43 1.28 18.17
CA GLN A 226 2.96 0.62 19.39
C GLN A 226 1.43 0.71 19.54
N LEU A 227 0.82 -0.16 20.35
CA LEU A 227 -0.63 -0.12 20.59
C LEU A 227 -1.04 1.03 21.51
N GLU A 228 -0.17 1.43 22.41
CA GLU A 228 -0.40 2.47 23.41
C GLU A 228 -0.63 3.81 22.70
N ASP A 229 0.23 4.11 21.71
CA ASP A 229 0.12 5.26 20.82
C ASP A 229 -1.16 5.19 19.97
N ALA A 230 -1.43 4.03 19.34
CA ALA A 230 -2.60 3.84 18.49
C ALA A 230 -3.92 4.05 19.26
N ASP A 231 -4.02 3.50 20.48
CA ASP A 231 -5.17 3.68 21.35
C ASP A 231 -5.27 5.14 21.83
N ALA A 232 -4.15 5.80 22.15
CA ALA A 232 -4.13 7.21 22.53
C ALA A 232 -4.61 8.13 21.40
N MET A 233 -4.21 7.87 20.15
CA MET A 233 -4.68 8.57 18.94
C MET A 233 -6.18 8.39 18.72
N VAL A 234 -6.68 7.14 18.76
CA VAL A 234 -8.12 6.84 18.60
C VAL A 234 -8.94 7.49 19.70
N ALA A 235 -8.49 7.40 20.95
CA ALA A 235 -9.17 8.01 22.09
C ALA A 235 -9.13 9.55 22.05
N ALA A 236 -8.05 10.17 21.56
CA ALA A 236 -7.97 11.61 21.37
C ALA A 236 -8.98 12.11 20.32
N ALA A 237 -9.03 11.46 19.16
CA ALA A 237 -10.00 11.79 18.11
C ALA A 237 -11.46 11.63 18.59
N ALA A 238 -11.75 10.53 19.30
CA ALA A 238 -13.07 10.27 19.87
C ALA A 238 -13.48 11.33 20.92
N ARG A 239 -12.58 11.70 21.84
CA ARG A 239 -12.84 12.76 22.85
C ARG A 239 -13.10 14.13 22.22
N ALA A 240 -12.41 14.45 21.11
CA ALA A 240 -12.58 15.72 20.41
C ALA A 240 -13.78 15.74 19.45
N GLY A 241 -14.44 14.60 19.21
CA GLY A 241 -15.53 14.48 18.22
C GLY A 241 -15.08 14.65 16.77
N VAL A 242 -13.77 14.57 16.48
CA VAL A 242 -13.23 14.78 15.12
C VAL A 242 -13.23 13.49 14.32
N LYS A 243 -13.59 13.57 13.03
CA LYS A 243 -13.44 12.45 12.11
C LYS A 243 -11.95 12.14 11.88
N PHE A 244 -11.53 10.91 12.20
CA PHE A 244 -10.16 10.39 12.05
C PHE A 244 -10.14 9.10 11.21
N THR A 245 -9.48 9.14 10.06
CA THR A 245 -9.35 8.01 9.11
C THR A 245 -7.88 7.68 8.78
N MET A 246 -7.66 6.56 8.09
CA MET A 246 -6.35 5.95 7.87
C MET A 246 -5.88 5.95 6.41
N GLY A 247 -4.57 5.78 6.24
CA GLY A 247 -3.84 5.81 4.98
C GLY A 247 -4.09 4.65 4.01
N TYR A 248 -5.00 3.72 4.25
CA TYR A 248 -5.14 2.51 3.42
C TYR A 248 -5.88 2.76 2.08
N GLN A 249 -5.16 3.15 1.02
CA GLN A 249 -5.77 3.32 -0.31
C GLN A 249 -6.44 2.06 -0.91
N PRO A 250 -6.00 0.80 -0.64
CA PRO A 250 -6.66 -0.38 -1.21
C PRO A 250 -8.10 -0.58 -0.73
N ARG A 251 -8.50 0.03 0.41
CA ARG A 251 -9.89 0.11 0.87
C ARG A 251 -10.83 0.77 -0.16
N PHE A 252 -10.28 1.53 -1.11
CA PHE A 252 -10.97 2.23 -2.20
C PHE A 252 -10.70 1.61 -3.59
N SER A 253 -9.96 0.50 -3.66
CA SER A 253 -9.72 -0.26 -4.90
C SER A 253 -10.97 -0.98 -5.39
N LEU A 254 -11.08 -1.23 -6.70
CA LEU A 254 -12.19 -2.02 -7.25
C LEU A 254 -12.05 -3.50 -6.88
N LEU A 255 -10.83 -4.04 -6.85
CA LEU A 255 -10.56 -5.42 -6.49
C LEU A 255 -11.08 -5.72 -5.07
N TRP A 256 -10.64 -4.97 -4.06
CA TRP A 256 -11.01 -5.28 -2.68
C TRP A 256 -12.49 -5.05 -2.38
N ASN A 257 -13.10 -3.99 -2.93
CA ASN A 257 -14.54 -3.77 -2.77
C ASN A 257 -15.37 -4.84 -3.52
N THR A 258 -14.87 -5.36 -4.65
CA THR A 258 -15.52 -6.49 -5.35
C THR A 258 -15.41 -7.78 -4.54
N VAL A 259 -14.25 -8.08 -3.96
CA VAL A 259 -14.07 -9.23 -3.07
C VAL A 259 -14.99 -9.11 -1.85
N LYS A 260 -14.99 -7.97 -1.15
CA LYS A 260 -15.85 -7.78 0.02
C LYS A 260 -17.33 -7.94 -0.33
N ARG A 261 -17.78 -7.36 -1.45
CA ARG A 261 -19.16 -7.53 -1.94
C ARG A 261 -19.51 -8.99 -2.21
N LEU A 262 -18.62 -9.75 -2.87
CA LEU A 262 -18.86 -11.19 -3.13
C LEU A 262 -18.91 -12.01 -1.84
N LEU A 263 -18.11 -11.69 -0.83
CA LEU A 263 -18.18 -12.31 0.50
C LEU A 263 -19.51 -11.97 1.20
N ASP A 264 -19.93 -10.71 1.17
CA ASP A 264 -21.18 -10.23 1.79
C ASP A 264 -22.44 -10.77 1.10
N GLU A 265 -22.38 -11.01 -0.21
CA GLU A 265 -23.43 -11.67 -1.01
C GLU A 265 -23.47 -13.21 -0.81
N GLY A 266 -22.55 -13.79 -0.02
CA GLY A 266 -22.46 -15.23 0.17
C GLY A 266 -22.01 -16.01 -1.07
N ALA A 267 -21.30 -15.37 -2.01
CA ALA A 267 -20.96 -15.93 -3.31
C ALA A 267 -20.03 -17.17 -3.26
N ILE A 268 -19.44 -17.46 -2.10
CA ILE A 268 -18.69 -18.70 -1.80
C ILE A 268 -19.20 -19.45 -0.57
N GLY A 269 -20.40 -19.12 -0.07
CA GLY A 269 -20.93 -19.66 1.18
C GLY A 269 -20.17 -19.16 2.41
N ASP A 270 -20.16 -19.96 3.48
CA ASP A 270 -19.44 -19.67 4.71
C ASP A 270 -17.93 -19.67 4.46
N VAL A 271 -17.23 -18.62 4.89
CA VAL A 271 -15.78 -18.52 4.74
C VAL A 271 -15.07 -19.48 5.70
N GLN A 272 -14.21 -20.36 5.17
CA GLN A 272 -13.58 -21.45 5.91
C GLN A 272 -12.06 -21.34 5.99
N ALA A 273 -11.41 -20.88 4.92
CA ALA A 273 -9.94 -20.80 4.88
C ALA A 273 -9.40 -19.55 4.17
N LEU A 274 -8.19 -19.15 4.55
CA LEU A 274 -7.41 -18.07 3.96
C LEU A 274 -5.98 -18.54 3.69
N ASN A 275 -5.46 -18.26 2.49
CA ASN A 275 -4.05 -18.45 2.17
C ASN A 275 -3.48 -17.21 1.50
N ILE A 276 -2.47 -16.60 2.12
CA ILE A 276 -1.77 -15.42 1.60
C ILE A 276 -0.30 -15.75 1.37
N SER A 277 0.18 -15.48 0.16
CA SER A 277 1.61 -15.44 -0.17
C SER A 277 1.92 -14.13 -0.87
N SER A 278 2.84 -13.34 -0.31
CA SER A 278 3.21 -12.01 -0.84
C SER A 278 4.73 -11.83 -0.88
N THR A 279 5.29 -11.71 -2.08
CA THR A 279 6.74 -11.66 -2.30
C THR A 279 7.13 -10.42 -3.10
N ALA A 280 8.28 -9.82 -2.79
CA ALA A 280 8.99 -8.83 -3.62
C ALA A 280 10.44 -8.63 -3.15
N PRO A 281 11.28 -7.90 -3.90
CA PRO A 281 12.46 -7.22 -3.32
C PRO A 281 12.05 -5.99 -2.50
N SER A 282 12.91 -5.53 -1.58
CA SER A 282 12.76 -4.24 -0.87
C SER A 282 13.27 -3.02 -1.66
N ALA A 283 13.86 -3.22 -2.85
CA ALA A 283 14.66 -2.21 -3.57
C ALA A 283 13.94 -0.87 -3.87
N HIS A 284 12.60 -0.87 -3.94
CA HIS A 284 11.75 0.29 -4.16
C HIS A 284 11.33 1.02 -2.86
N ARG A 285 11.90 0.68 -1.71
CA ARG A 285 11.74 1.38 -0.42
C ARG A 285 12.68 2.55 -0.30
N THR A 286 12.38 3.52 0.56
CA THR A 286 13.39 4.45 1.08
C THR A 286 14.24 3.80 2.18
N PRO A 287 15.52 4.16 2.37
CA PRO A 287 16.41 3.49 3.33
C PRO A 287 15.89 3.41 4.78
N TRP A 288 15.09 4.38 5.24
CA TRP A 288 14.54 4.39 6.60
C TRP A 288 13.58 3.22 6.91
N PHE A 289 13.01 2.55 5.89
CA PHE A 289 12.24 1.32 6.10
C PHE A 289 13.09 0.15 6.62
N LEU A 290 14.42 0.25 6.50
CA LEU A 290 15.38 -0.73 6.99
C LEU A 290 15.98 -0.33 8.35
N ARG A 291 15.28 0.55 9.10
CA ARG A 291 15.66 1.08 10.41
C ARG A 291 14.48 0.95 11.39
N LYS A 292 14.56 0.00 12.33
CA LYS A 292 13.47 -0.34 13.27
C LYS A 292 13.00 0.88 14.07
N ALA A 293 13.93 1.75 14.47
CA ALA A 293 13.63 2.99 15.20
C ALA A 293 12.70 3.97 14.42
N GLN A 294 12.67 3.91 13.09
CA GLN A 294 11.84 4.80 12.26
C GLN A 294 10.58 4.08 11.73
N ALA A 295 10.72 2.81 11.35
CA ALA A 295 9.66 2.02 10.72
C ALA A 295 8.82 1.16 11.70
N GLY A 296 9.29 0.97 12.94
CA GLY A 296 8.73 0.01 13.91
C GLY A 296 9.10 -1.45 13.63
N GLY A 297 9.33 -1.78 12.36
CA GLY A 297 9.68 -3.11 11.87
C GLY A 297 9.73 -3.12 10.34
N GLY A 298 9.82 -4.30 9.73
CA GLY A 298 10.11 -4.48 8.31
C GLY A 298 8.90 -4.84 7.47
N VAL A 299 8.95 -6.00 6.82
CA VAL A 299 7.91 -6.48 5.90
C VAL A 299 6.52 -6.51 6.55
N LEU A 300 6.42 -6.81 7.85
CA LEU A 300 5.16 -6.79 8.59
C LEU A 300 4.59 -5.38 8.77
N MET A 301 5.42 -4.40 9.15
CA MET A 301 4.94 -3.04 9.43
C MET A 301 4.64 -2.23 8.17
N ASP A 302 5.36 -2.47 7.08
CA ASP A 302 5.09 -1.75 5.83
C ASP A 302 4.01 -2.42 4.96
N TRP A 303 4.13 -3.73 4.73
CA TRP A 303 3.24 -4.47 3.82
C TRP A 303 2.24 -5.31 4.58
N GLY A 304 2.68 -6.00 5.62
CA GLY A 304 1.80 -6.80 6.46
C GLY A 304 0.67 -6.00 7.10
N ILE A 305 0.84 -4.70 7.34
CA ILE A 305 -0.24 -3.86 7.85
C ILE A 305 -1.43 -3.73 6.88
N TYR A 306 -1.20 -3.68 5.56
CA TYR A 306 -2.28 -3.75 4.57
C TYR A 306 -2.94 -5.12 4.58
N THR A 307 -2.14 -6.18 4.70
CA THR A 307 -2.62 -7.56 4.79
C THR A 307 -3.45 -7.79 6.06
N ALA A 308 -3.03 -7.26 7.20
CA ALA A 308 -3.73 -7.34 8.48
C ALA A 308 -5.06 -6.58 8.46
N PHE A 309 -5.08 -5.37 7.89
CA PHE A 309 -6.32 -4.64 7.64
C PHE A 309 -7.28 -5.44 6.74
N MET A 310 -6.78 -6.01 5.65
CA MET A 310 -7.56 -6.86 4.73
C MET A 310 -8.10 -8.11 5.43
N ILE A 311 -7.28 -8.78 6.25
CA ILE A 311 -7.68 -9.94 7.05
C ILE A 311 -8.86 -9.57 7.96
N ASN A 312 -8.72 -8.51 8.77
CA ASN A 312 -9.77 -8.06 9.68
C ASN A 312 -11.06 -7.68 8.92
N TRP A 313 -10.93 -7.04 7.74
CA TRP A 313 -12.08 -6.58 6.95
C TRP A 313 -12.80 -7.70 6.18
N PHE A 314 -12.09 -8.72 5.69
CA PHE A 314 -12.67 -9.80 4.89
C PHE A 314 -13.06 -11.03 5.70
N MET A 315 -12.24 -11.41 6.68
CA MET A 315 -12.42 -12.64 7.48
C MET A 315 -13.06 -12.38 8.83
N GLY A 316 -13.10 -11.12 9.27
CA GLY A 316 -13.49 -10.74 10.62
C GLY A 316 -12.39 -10.98 11.66
N PRO A 317 -12.75 -10.97 12.97
CA PRO A 317 -11.76 -10.97 14.04
C PRO A 317 -10.96 -12.27 14.14
N VAL A 318 -9.63 -12.14 14.18
CA VAL A 318 -8.71 -13.21 14.59
C VAL A 318 -8.91 -13.48 16.10
N GLU A 319 -8.98 -14.75 16.50
CA GLU A 319 -8.92 -15.17 17.91
C GLU A 319 -7.49 -15.47 18.35
N ARG A 320 -6.70 -16.15 17.51
CA ARG A 320 -5.35 -16.58 17.87
C ARG A 320 -4.43 -16.55 16.66
N VAL A 321 -3.17 -16.17 16.89
CA VAL A 321 -2.09 -16.25 15.91
C VAL A 321 -0.92 -17.08 16.45
N TYR A 322 -0.23 -17.79 15.57
CA TYR A 322 1.13 -18.25 15.82
C TYR A 322 2.02 -17.80 14.67
N GLY A 323 3.17 -17.18 14.96
CA GLY A 323 3.99 -16.52 13.96
C GLY A 323 5.49 -16.69 14.19
N THR A 324 6.25 -16.61 13.10
CA THR A 324 7.72 -16.55 13.11
C THR A 324 8.19 -15.58 12.04
N TYR A 325 9.20 -14.78 12.35
CA TYR A 325 9.88 -13.92 11.38
C TYR A 325 11.38 -14.18 11.35
N ARG A 326 12.03 -13.77 10.26
CA ARG A 326 13.49 -13.79 10.10
C ARG A 326 13.96 -12.54 9.35
N ARG A 327 15.19 -12.14 9.63
CA ARG A 327 16.01 -11.28 8.80
C ARG A 327 17.06 -12.18 8.14
N PHE A 328 16.85 -12.54 6.88
CA PHE A 328 17.83 -13.31 6.09
C PHE A 328 18.91 -12.41 5.48
N ARG A 329 18.57 -11.16 5.16
CA ARG A 329 19.48 -10.15 4.60
C ARG A 329 19.96 -9.20 5.68
N LYS A 330 21.26 -9.26 6.02
CA LYS A 330 21.93 -8.26 6.86
C LYS A 330 22.00 -6.90 6.13
N ASP A 331 22.41 -6.95 4.87
CA ASP A 331 22.48 -5.80 3.97
C ASP A 331 21.40 -6.00 2.90
N SER A 332 20.61 -4.97 2.60
CA SER A 332 19.48 -5.08 1.68
C SER A 332 19.41 -3.87 0.75
N TYR A 333 18.60 -3.96 -0.31
CA TYR A 333 18.44 -2.86 -1.26
C TYR A 333 17.26 -1.97 -0.90
N ALA A 334 17.45 -0.65 -0.99
CA ALA A 334 16.42 0.37 -0.89
C ALA A 334 16.89 1.63 -1.66
N GLY A 335 15.98 2.32 -2.34
CA GLY A 335 16.27 3.53 -3.13
C GLY A 335 17.06 3.26 -4.42
N GLY A 336 17.20 1.99 -4.81
CA GLY A 336 18.18 1.56 -5.82
C GLY A 336 19.60 1.36 -5.28
N GLU A 337 19.85 1.62 -4.00
CA GLU A 337 21.15 1.52 -3.36
C GLU A 337 21.24 0.33 -2.40
N LEU A 338 22.47 -0.11 -2.09
CA LEU A 338 22.73 -1.10 -1.05
C LEU A 338 22.78 -0.39 0.30
N VAL A 339 21.86 -0.74 1.20
CA VAL A 339 21.79 -0.25 2.56
C VAL A 339 22.35 -1.34 3.50
N PRO A 340 23.52 -1.12 4.13
CA PRO A 340 24.09 -2.07 5.08
C PRO A 340 23.31 -2.08 6.40
N ASP A 341 23.49 -3.15 7.16
CA ASP A 341 23.02 -3.28 8.55
C ASP A 341 21.53 -2.94 8.73
N ALA A 342 20.67 -3.50 7.88
CA ALA A 342 19.22 -3.48 8.07
C ALA A 342 18.85 -4.21 9.38
N ASP A 343 18.14 -3.58 10.30
CA ASP A 343 17.84 -4.13 11.65
C ASP A 343 16.39 -4.64 11.81
N VAL A 344 15.66 -4.74 10.70
CA VAL A 344 14.27 -5.20 10.60
C VAL A 344 14.16 -6.60 9.99
N GLU A 345 13.00 -7.25 10.16
CA GLU A 345 12.70 -8.54 9.55
C GLU A 345 12.34 -8.40 8.06
N ASP A 346 12.82 -9.33 7.24
CA ASP A 346 12.52 -9.36 5.80
C ASP A 346 11.52 -10.44 5.42
N THR A 347 11.23 -11.40 6.31
CA THR A 347 10.41 -12.56 6.00
C THR A 347 9.58 -12.99 7.21
N VAL A 348 8.30 -13.28 6.99
CA VAL A 348 7.35 -13.75 8.01
C VAL A 348 6.54 -14.94 7.49
N ALA A 349 6.25 -15.88 8.39
CA ALA A 349 5.23 -16.90 8.22
C ALA A 349 4.36 -16.99 9.48
N ALA A 350 3.03 -17.01 9.33
CA ALA A 350 2.08 -17.08 10.43
C ALA A 350 0.87 -17.97 10.10
N THR A 351 0.27 -18.55 11.14
CA THR A 351 -1.03 -19.22 11.10
C THR A 351 -2.04 -18.48 11.97
N LEU A 352 -3.28 -18.43 11.50
CA LEU A 352 -4.38 -17.64 12.07
C LEU A 352 -5.56 -18.56 12.38
N GLN A 353 -6.23 -18.30 13.50
CA GLN A 353 -7.52 -18.89 13.87
C GLN A 353 -8.51 -17.75 14.05
N PHE A 354 -9.63 -17.78 13.35
CA PHE A 354 -10.66 -16.73 13.39
C PHE A 354 -11.76 -17.08 14.39
N LYS A 355 -12.45 -16.08 14.95
CA LYS A 355 -13.61 -16.30 15.85
C LYS A 355 -14.77 -17.03 15.18
N SER A 356 -14.81 -17.06 13.85
CA SER A 356 -15.76 -17.85 13.05
C SER A 356 -15.43 -19.35 12.99
N GLY A 357 -14.27 -19.78 13.50
CA GLY A 357 -13.73 -21.12 13.32
C GLY A 357 -12.93 -21.31 12.02
N ALA A 358 -12.91 -20.31 11.13
CA ALA A 358 -12.05 -20.32 9.96
C ALA A 358 -10.55 -20.35 10.33
N VAL A 359 -9.71 -20.80 9.39
CA VAL A 359 -8.25 -20.86 9.57
C VAL A 359 -7.51 -20.09 8.48
N GLY A 360 -6.34 -19.54 8.80
CA GLY A 360 -5.54 -18.77 7.87
C GLY A 360 -4.06 -19.14 7.87
N THR A 361 -3.41 -18.97 6.73
CA THR A 361 -1.95 -18.99 6.58
C THR A 361 -1.49 -17.73 5.87
N TRP A 362 -0.43 -17.12 6.38
CA TRP A 362 0.11 -15.88 5.83
C TRP A 362 1.63 -15.95 5.76
N TYR A 363 2.15 -15.85 4.54
CA TYR A 363 3.57 -15.69 4.24
C TYR A 363 3.82 -14.33 3.57
N SER A 364 4.87 -13.62 3.99
CA SER A 364 5.34 -12.41 3.29
C SER A 364 6.85 -12.28 3.32
N THR A 365 7.46 -11.81 2.23
CA THR A 365 8.92 -11.61 2.16
C THR A 365 9.37 -10.46 1.25
N TRP A 366 10.43 -9.77 1.71
CA TRP A 366 11.32 -8.88 0.98
C TRP A 366 12.61 -9.56 0.49
N ALA A 367 12.87 -10.79 0.95
CA ALA A 367 14.02 -11.60 0.55
C ALA A 367 13.85 -12.27 -0.82
N ALA A 368 12.68 -12.12 -1.47
CA ALA A 368 12.47 -12.53 -2.85
C ALA A 368 13.16 -11.60 -3.87
N THR A 369 13.27 -12.06 -5.11
CA THR A 369 13.84 -11.32 -6.25
C THR A 369 12.76 -10.73 -7.16
N ALA A 370 11.61 -11.38 -7.27
CA ALA A 370 10.47 -10.94 -8.07
C ALA A 370 9.30 -10.52 -7.19
N ARG A 371 8.49 -9.56 -7.66
CA ARG A 371 7.20 -9.24 -7.04
C ARG A 371 6.12 -10.17 -7.59
N HIS A 372 5.58 -11.04 -6.74
CA HIS A 372 4.46 -11.93 -7.05
C HIS A 372 3.69 -12.26 -5.77
N GLY A 373 2.39 -12.49 -5.87
CA GLY A 373 1.61 -12.98 -4.75
C GLY A 373 0.17 -13.32 -5.11
N TYR A 374 -0.47 -14.00 -4.17
CA TYR A 374 -1.89 -14.31 -4.22
C TYR A 374 -2.51 -14.24 -2.83
N THR A 375 -3.84 -14.14 -2.81
CA THR A 375 -4.67 -14.33 -1.62
C THR A 375 -5.86 -15.18 -2.04
N SER A 376 -5.93 -16.40 -1.53
CA SER A 376 -7.07 -17.32 -1.70
C SER A 376 -7.96 -17.23 -0.47
N ILE A 377 -9.28 -17.16 -0.70
CA ILE A 377 -10.31 -17.26 0.33
C ILE A 377 -11.23 -18.39 -0.13
N ASP A 378 -11.31 -19.45 0.67
CA ASP A 378 -12.07 -20.65 0.35
C ASP A 378 -13.26 -20.75 1.33
N GLY A 379 -14.43 -21.09 0.81
CA GLY A 379 -15.69 -21.20 1.55
C GLY A 379 -16.51 -22.43 1.15
N SER A 380 -17.63 -22.63 1.84
CA SER A 380 -18.43 -23.86 1.75
C SER A 380 -19.01 -24.16 0.35
N LEU A 381 -19.12 -23.15 -0.53
CA LEU A 381 -19.65 -23.28 -1.89
C LEU A 381 -18.64 -22.99 -3.00
N GLY A 382 -17.44 -22.50 -2.68
CA GLY A 382 -16.46 -22.11 -3.70
C GLY A 382 -15.26 -21.33 -3.16
N SER A 383 -14.51 -20.71 -4.07
CA SER A 383 -13.31 -19.93 -3.72
C SER A 383 -13.21 -18.63 -4.50
N ILE A 384 -12.58 -17.64 -3.87
CA ILE A 384 -12.15 -16.37 -4.46
C ILE A 384 -10.62 -16.32 -4.38
N GLN A 385 -9.96 -15.88 -5.46
CA GLN A 385 -8.51 -15.65 -5.43
C GLN A 385 -8.13 -14.34 -6.10
N MET A 386 -7.42 -13.50 -5.34
CA MET A 386 -6.71 -12.34 -5.87
C MET A 386 -5.30 -12.74 -6.28
N ARG A 387 -4.81 -12.26 -7.42
CA ARG A 387 -3.41 -12.42 -7.87
C ARG A 387 -2.82 -11.09 -8.32
N GLY A 388 -1.50 -10.98 -8.29
CA GLY A 388 -0.77 -9.90 -8.95
C GLY A 388 0.74 -10.04 -8.85
N GLY A 389 1.47 -9.32 -9.70
CA GLY A 389 2.92 -9.30 -9.72
C GLY A 389 3.49 -8.03 -10.34
N ALA A 390 4.79 -8.02 -10.65
CA ALA A 390 5.39 -6.92 -11.43
C ALA A 390 4.96 -6.94 -12.90
N SER A 391 4.79 -8.14 -13.48
CA SER A 391 4.38 -8.38 -14.87
C SER A 391 2.88 -8.67 -15.03
N GLU A 392 2.17 -8.89 -13.94
CA GLU A 392 0.75 -9.28 -13.92
C GLU A 392 -0.05 -8.24 -13.14
N GLY A 393 -1.01 -7.60 -13.82
CA GLY A 393 -1.93 -6.68 -13.18
C GLY A 393 -2.80 -7.35 -12.12
N PRO A 394 -3.33 -6.59 -11.13
CA PRO A 394 -4.25 -7.10 -10.13
C PRO A 394 -5.43 -7.79 -10.81
N SER A 395 -5.62 -9.07 -10.51
CA SER A 395 -6.58 -9.95 -11.16
C SER A 395 -7.43 -10.68 -10.13
N LEU A 396 -8.72 -10.83 -10.43
CA LEU A 396 -9.69 -11.53 -9.59
C LEU A 396 -10.15 -12.82 -10.26
N PHE A 397 -10.16 -13.90 -9.50
CA PHE A 397 -10.63 -15.21 -9.94
C PHE A 397 -11.67 -15.75 -8.96
N THR A 398 -12.65 -16.48 -9.49
CA THR A 398 -13.66 -17.19 -8.69
C THR A 398 -13.86 -18.60 -9.22
N THR A 399 -14.43 -19.46 -8.38
CA THR A 399 -14.90 -20.80 -8.75
C THR A 399 -15.96 -21.24 -7.74
N ARG A 400 -16.90 -22.09 -8.14
CA ARG A 400 -17.96 -22.62 -7.26
C ARG A 400 -18.23 -24.10 -7.53
N PHE A 401 -18.52 -24.88 -6.50
CA PHE A 401 -18.74 -26.32 -6.64
C PHE A 401 -19.99 -26.71 -7.45
N ASP A 402 -20.96 -25.78 -7.59
CA ASP A 402 -22.16 -25.96 -8.43
C ASP A 402 -21.95 -25.51 -9.89
N GLU A 403 -20.81 -24.90 -10.24
CA GLU A 403 -20.42 -24.57 -11.61
C GLU A 403 -19.51 -25.69 -12.20
N PRO A 404 -19.83 -26.29 -13.37
CA PRO A 404 -18.99 -27.31 -14.03
C PRO A 404 -17.55 -26.84 -14.32
N GLU A 405 -17.36 -25.53 -14.42
CA GLU A 405 -16.07 -24.86 -14.60
C GLU A 405 -15.09 -25.09 -13.45
N HIS A 406 -15.55 -25.46 -12.25
CA HIS A 406 -14.67 -25.64 -11.09
C HIS A 406 -13.63 -26.76 -11.30
N LEU A 407 -14.01 -27.81 -12.02
CA LEU A 407 -13.10 -28.90 -12.40
C LEU A 407 -12.08 -28.48 -13.48
N ARG A 408 -12.32 -27.35 -14.15
CA ARG A 408 -11.42 -26.74 -15.14
C ARG A 408 -10.53 -25.65 -14.52
N GLY A 409 -10.74 -25.31 -13.25
CA GLY A 409 -9.93 -24.40 -12.45
C GLY A 409 -10.62 -23.06 -12.14
N TRP A 410 -9.91 -21.97 -12.42
CA TRP A 410 -10.29 -20.62 -12.00
C TRP A 410 -10.96 -19.85 -13.13
N ARG A 411 -12.18 -19.33 -12.90
CA ARG A 411 -12.81 -18.34 -13.78
C ARG A 411 -12.25 -16.95 -13.43
N GLN A 412 -11.59 -16.29 -14.38
CA GLN A 412 -11.20 -14.90 -14.20
C GLN A 412 -12.42 -13.98 -14.32
N LEU A 413 -12.61 -13.07 -13.37
CA LEU A 413 -13.61 -12.01 -13.49
C LEU A 413 -13.01 -10.82 -14.26
N PRO A 414 -13.74 -10.21 -15.21
CA PRO A 414 -13.28 -9.02 -15.91
C PRO A 414 -13.28 -7.82 -14.94
N LEU A 415 -12.11 -7.49 -14.42
CA LEU A 415 -11.91 -6.38 -13.50
C LEU A 415 -10.74 -5.52 -13.97
N THR A 416 -11.04 -4.27 -14.36
CA THR A 416 -10.03 -3.25 -14.62
C THR A 416 -9.83 -2.44 -13.35
N GLU A 417 -8.72 -2.67 -12.65
CA GLU A 417 -8.41 -1.94 -11.41
C GLU A 417 -8.12 -0.46 -11.69
N LEU A 418 -8.46 0.39 -10.71
CA LEU A 418 -8.14 1.80 -10.70
C LEU A 418 -6.63 2.00 -10.60
N GLN A 419 -6.12 3.01 -11.32
CA GLN A 419 -4.77 3.49 -11.12
C GLN A 419 -4.55 3.85 -9.64
N ASN A 420 -3.35 3.58 -9.11
CA ASN A 420 -3.05 3.83 -7.70
C ASN A 420 -3.29 5.30 -7.30
N SER A 421 -3.02 6.25 -8.20
CA SER A 421 -3.34 7.68 -8.06
C SER A 421 -4.82 7.95 -7.77
N GLU A 422 -5.73 7.16 -8.34
CA GLU A 422 -7.17 7.28 -8.16
C GLU A 422 -7.64 6.62 -6.86
N GLN A 423 -7.02 5.52 -6.44
CA GLN A 423 -7.22 4.97 -5.10
C GLN A 423 -6.78 5.97 -4.01
N HIS A 424 -5.65 6.65 -4.22
CA HIS A 424 -5.21 7.75 -3.36
C HIS A 424 -6.20 8.93 -3.38
N TYR A 425 -6.73 9.33 -4.54
CA TYR A 425 -7.75 10.40 -4.60
C TYR A 425 -8.98 10.07 -3.77
N ARG A 426 -9.57 8.89 -4.00
CA ARG A 426 -10.76 8.42 -3.27
C ARG A 426 -10.54 8.36 -1.76
N LYS A 427 -9.33 8.02 -1.31
CA LYS A 427 -8.93 8.04 0.10
C LYS A 427 -9.00 9.45 0.72
N LEU A 428 -8.50 10.47 0.03
CA LEU A 428 -8.51 11.86 0.53
C LEU A 428 -9.90 12.49 0.42
N ASP A 429 -10.56 12.25 -0.72
CA ASP A 429 -11.93 12.66 -1.02
C ASP A 429 -12.94 12.07 -0.02
N HIS A 430 -12.68 10.87 0.51
CA HIS A 430 -13.48 10.28 1.58
C HIS A 430 -13.51 11.14 2.85
N LEU A 431 -12.36 11.62 3.34
CA LEU A 431 -12.33 12.53 4.50
C LEU A 431 -13.02 13.85 4.18
N ILE A 432 -12.77 14.42 2.98
CA ILE A 432 -13.37 15.70 2.55
C ILE A 432 -14.90 15.60 2.56
N LYS A 433 -15.47 14.55 1.96
CA LYS A 433 -16.92 14.29 1.96
C LYS A 433 -17.46 13.99 3.35
N ALA A 434 -16.75 13.19 4.15
CA ALA A 434 -17.16 12.91 5.51
C ALA A 434 -17.30 14.20 6.34
N VAL A 435 -16.37 15.15 6.20
CA VAL A 435 -16.42 16.44 6.92
C VAL A 435 -17.47 17.39 6.33
N LEU A 436 -17.49 17.58 5.01
CA LEU A 436 -18.34 18.60 4.38
C LEU A 436 -19.81 18.19 4.23
N ASP A 437 -20.09 16.90 4.10
CA ASP A 437 -21.43 16.33 3.87
C ASP A 437 -21.95 15.53 5.09
N ASP A 438 -21.27 15.67 6.24
CA ASP A 438 -21.45 14.92 7.50
C ASP A 438 -21.67 13.40 7.33
N GLN A 439 -20.95 12.79 6.40
CA GLN A 439 -21.04 11.34 6.17
C GLN A 439 -20.22 10.56 7.20
N PRO A 440 -20.66 9.33 7.55
CA PRO A 440 -19.84 8.42 8.36
C PRO A 440 -18.56 8.02 7.61
N LEU A 441 -17.49 7.78 8.37
CA LEU A 441 -16.27 7.21 7.83
C LEU A 441 -16.48 5.72 7.52
N VAL A 442 -16.03 5.25 6.36
CA VAL A 442 -16.08 3.82 5.96
C VAL A 442 -14.85 3.03 6.44
N MET A 443 -13.95 3.75 7.12
CA MET A 443 -12.70 3.30 7.72
C MET A 443 -12.21 4.39 8.67
N THR A 444 -11.79 4.02 9.88
CA THR A 444 -11.45 4.91 10.99
C THR A 444 -10.04 4.62 11.51
N GLY A 445 -9.57 5.43 12.48
CA GLY A 445 -8.38 5.10 13.26
C GLY A 445 -8.45 3.74 13.98
N ALA A 446 -9.65 3.30 14.40
CA ALA A 446 -9.81 2.01 15.09
C ALA A 446 -9.47 0.82 14.18
N ASP A 447 -9.86 0.85 12.91
CA ASP A 447 -9.48 -0.17 11.93
C ASP A 447 -7.94 -0.21 11.72
N GLY A 448 -7.27 0.95 11.83
CA GLY A 448 -5.82 1.04 11.81
C GLY A 448 -5.16 0.44 13.04
N ARG A 449 -5.75 0.65 14.22
CA ARG A 449 -5.32 0.07 15.50
C ARG A 449 -5.47 -1.45 15.53
N ASP A 450 -6.59 -1.98 15.02
CA ASP A 450 -6.83 -3.43 14.99
C ASP A 450 -5.94 -4.15 13.97
N ALA A 451 -5.61 -3.49 12.84
CA ALA A 451 -4.59 -3.99 11.92
C ALA A 451 -3.20 -4.03 12.58
N LEU A 452 -2.86 -3.02 13.39
CA LEU A 452 -1.61 -2.97 14.13
C LEU A 452 -1.54 -4.02 15.24
N GLU A 453 -2.63 -4.30 15.96
CA GLU A 453 -2.70 -5.37 16.97
C GLU A 453 -2.41 -6.74 16.36
N LEU A 454 -2.99 -7.04 15.19
CA LEU A 454 -2.69 -8.28 14.50
C LEU A 454 -1.20 -8.38 14.10
N VAL A 455 -0.60 -7.29 13.60
CA VAL A 455 0.84 -7.26 13.29
C VAL A 455 1.71 -7.45 14.54
N LEU A 456 1.43 -6.73 15.64
CA LEU A 456 2.20 -6.81 16.88
C LEU A 456 2.01 -8.16 17.60
N SER A 457 0.86 -8.81 17.46
CA SER A 457 0.65 -10.17 17.97
C SER A 457 1.52 -11.22 17.26
N ILE A 458 1.84 -11.02 15.97
CA ILE A 458 2.79 -11.87 15.23
C ILE A 458 4.23 -11.67 15.73
N TYR A 459 4.65 -10.42 15.98
CA TYR A 459 5.96 -10.16 16.60
C TYR A 459 6.05 -10.80 17.99
N ARG A 460 5.08 -10.56 18.87
CA ARG A 460 5.03 -11.16 20.22
C ARG A 460 5.05 -12.69 20.15
N SER A 461 4.36 -13.30 19.18
CA SER A 461 4.37 -14.76 18.98
C SER A 461 5.74 -15.28 18.57
N ALA A 462 6.42 -14.60 17.65
CA ALA A 462 7.75 -14.97 17.19
C ALA A 462 8.84 -14.78 18.26
N GLU A 463 8.72 -13.76 19.10
CA GLU A 463 9.64 -13.46 20.21
C GLU A 463 9.47 -14.43 21.38
N THR A 464 8.24 -14.84 21.69
CA THR A 464 7.93 -15.78 22.79
C THR A 464 7.92 -17.25 22.36
N ALA A 465 7.93 -17.54 21.06
CA ALA A 465 7.68 -18.85 20.48
C ALA A 465 6.36 -19.50 20.94
N GLN A 466 5.33 -18.69 21.26
CA GLN A 466 4.02 -19.14 21.74
C GLN A 466 2.86 -18.53 20.92
N PRO A 467 1.70 -19.21 20.81
CA PRO A 467 0.52 -18.64 20.18
C PRO A 467 -0.08 -17.49 21.01
N VAL A 468 -0.32 -16.34 20.38
CA VAL A 468 -0.90 -15.15 21.02
C VAL A 468 -2.41 -15.11 20.78
N LYS A 469 -3.20 -14.87 21.85
CA LYS A 469 -4.65 -14.66 21.77
C LYS A 469 -4.96 -13.18 21.54
N LEU A 470 -6.00 -12.89 20.75
CA LEU A 470 -6.52 -11.55 20.47
C LEU A 470 -7.94 -11.35 21.08
N PRO A 471 -8.30 -10.13 21.52
CA PRO A 471 -7.42 -8.95 21.61
C PRO A 471 -6.28 -9.17 22.60
N MET A 472 -5.17 -8.46 22.40
CA MET A 472 -3.97 -8.65 23.23
C MET A 472 -4.27 -8.16 24.64
N VAL A 473 -4.27 -9.09 25.61
CA VAL A 473 -4.32 -8.72 27.02
C VAL A 473 -3.04 -7.95 27.36
N ARG A 474 -3.21 -6.67 27.71
CA ARG A 474 -2.17 -5.89 28.36
C ARG A 474 -1.97 -6.44 29.75
N GLU A 475 -0.79 -6.98 30.01
CA GLU A 475 -0.27 -6.96 31.38
C GLU A 475 -0.07 -5.49 31.73
N LEU A 476 -0.90 -4.98 32.63
CA LEU A 476 -0.66 -3.68 33.25
C LEU A 476 0.69 -3.78 33.93
N ALA A 477 1.71 -3.14 33.36
CA ALA A 477 3.04 -3.04 33.97
C ALA A 477 2.83 -2.55 35.40
N GLY A 478 3.15 -3.41 36.37
CA GLY A 478 2.67 -3.24 37.73
C GLY A 478 3.10 -1.89 38.27
N VAL A 479 2.12 -1.05 38.62
CA VAL A 479 2.34 0.07 39.53
C VAL A 479 2.66 -0.56 40.88
N GLY A 480 3.95 -0.83 41.09
CA GLY A 480 4.49 -1.33 42.34
C GLY A 480 4.13 -0.35 43.46
N ARG A 481 3.55 -0.91 44.52
CA ARG A 481 3.22 -0.19 45.76
C ARG A 481 4.47 0.13 46.56
#